data_AF-A0A1I1C0B8-F1
#
_entry.id   AF-A0A1I1C0B8-F1
#
_cell.length_a   1.000
_cell.length_b   1.000
_cell.length_c   1.000
_cell.angle_alpha   90.00
_cell.angle_beta   90.00
_cell.angle_gamma   90.00
#
_symmetry.space_group_name_H-M   'P 1'
#
loop_
_entity.id
_entity.type
_entity.pdbx_description
1 polymer ?
#
loop_
_entity_poly.entity_id
_entity_poly.type
_entity_poly.pdbx_seq_one_letter_code
_entity_poly.pdbx_strand_id
1 'polypeptide(L)'
;MSWSLEQAYAYVNKIKERAAEDEAFKLLALNDPEMACRLLTGESLPDGIRMSARDHGPDGLDIVVHGLQETWPTGELGSDEATLD
;
A
#
# COMPACT_ATOMS: atom_id res chain seq x y z
N MET A 1 -14.87 -2.59 3.79
CA MET A 1 -13.84 -2.34 4.83
C MET A 1 -12.62 -1.78 4.13
N SER A 2 -12.06 -0.66 4.58
CA SER A 2 -10.81 -0.11 4.03
C SER A 2 -9.60 -0.70 4.75
N TRP A 3 -8.48 -0.86 4.04
CA TRP A 3 -7.20 -1.19 4.68
C TRP A 3 -6.66 0.03 5.42
N SER A 4 -5.98 -0.21 6.54
CA SER A 4 -5.12 0.81 7.15
C SER A 4 -3.81 0.93 6.35
N LEU A 5 -3.11 2.07 6.49
CA LEU A 5 -1.77 2.24 5.92
C LEU A 5 -0.81 1.15 6.43
N GLU A 6 -0.88 0.82 7.72
CA GLU A 6 -0.02 -0.20 8.33
C GLU A 6 -0.25 -1.59 7.68
N GLN A 7 -1.50 -1.98 7.46
CA GLN A 7 -1.81 -3.22 6.75
C GLN A 7 -1.29 -3.21 5.31
N ALA A 8 -1.49 -2.10 4.59
CA ALA A 8 -1.01 -1.99 3.23
C ALA A 8 0.53 -2.11 3.14
N TYR A 9 1.27 -1.45 4.04
CA TYR A 9 2.72 -1.58 4.11
C TYR A 9 3.16 -2.99 4.48
N ALA A 10 2.49 -3.65 5.42
CA ALA A 10 2.79 -5.03 5.77
C ALA A 10 2.60 -5.99 4.58
N TYR A 11 1.54 -5.80 3.79
CA TYR A 11 1.29 -6.61 2.61
C TYR A 11 2.29 -6.33 1.48
N VAL A 12 2.63 -5.06 1.24
CA VAL A 12 3.67 -4.68 0.27
C VAL A 12 5.01 -5.32 0.63
N ASN A 13 5.43 -5.27 1.91
CA ASN A 13 6.69 -5.89 2.33
C ASN A 13 6.69 -7.40 2.10
N LYS A 14 5.60 -8.11 2.44
CA LYS A 14 5.49 -9.55 2.16
C LYS A 14 5.60 -9.87 0.67
N ILE A 15 4.99 -9.07 -0.19
CA ILE A 15 5.09 -9.25 -1.64
C ILE A 15 6.54 -9.05 -2.10
N LYS A 16 7.22 -8.01 -1.60
CA LYS A 16 8.63 -7.74 -1.92
C LYS A 16 9.56 -8.87 -1.45
N GLU A 17 9.40 -9.33 -0.21
CA GLU A 17 10.15 -10.45 0.36
C GLU A 17 9.97 -11.72 -0.48
N ARG A 18 8.72 -12.07 -0.82
CA ARG A 18 8.46 -13.25 -1.64
C ARG A 18 9.01 -13.11 -3.05
N ALA A 19 8.87 -11.94 -3.68
CA ALA A 19 9.39 -11.66 -5.00
C ALA A 19 10.93 -11.67 -5.07
N ALA A 20 11.62 -11.46 -3.94
CA ALA A 20 13.08 -11.55 -3.87
C ALA A 20 13.58 -13.00 -3.93
N GLU A 21 12.77 -13.96 -3.45
CA GLU A 21 13.13 -15.39 -3.41
C GLU A 21 12.51 -16.20 -4.56
N ASP A 22 11.47 -15.68 -5.21
CA ASP A 22 10.65 -16.38 -6.19
C ASP A 22 10.44 -15.51 -7.44
N GLU A 23 11.24 -15.76 -8.47
CA GLU A 23 11.24 -14.99 -9.72
C GLU A 23 9.90 -15.12 -10.47
N ALA A 24 9.24 -16.28 -10.42
CA ALA A 24 7.93 -16.46 -11.01
C ALA A 24 6.87 -15.60 -10.29
N PHE A 25 6.98 -15.51 -8.96
CA PHE A 25 6.14 -14.62 -8.16
C PHE A 25 6.46 -13.14 -8.43
N LYS A 26 7.73 -12.77 -8.64
CA LYS A 26 8.10 -11.40 -9.06
C LYS A 26 7.41 -11.01 -10.37
N LEU A 27 7.45 -11.89 -11.37
CA LEU A 27 6.77 -11.67 -12.65
C LEU A 27 5.25 -11.59 -12.50
N LEU A 28 4.66 -12.39 -11.61
CA LEU A 28 3.24 -12.28 -11.29
C LEU A 28 2.93 -10.91 -10.68
N ALA A 29 3.68 -10.48 -9.67
CA ALA A 29 3.47 -9.20 -9.00
C ALA A 29 3.65 -8.01 -9.95
N LEU A 30 4.53 -8.10 -10.96
CA LEU A 30 4.69 -7.09 -12.00
C LEU A 30 3.51 -6.98 -12.95
N ASN A 31 2.87 -8.11 -13.28
CA ASN A 31 1.73 -8.13 -14.19
C ASN A 31 0.40 -7.87 -13.46
N ASP A 32 0.22 -8.46 -12.29
CA ASP A 32 -0.99 -8.40 -11.48
C ASP A 32 -0.64 -8.38 -9.97
N PRO A 33 -0.28 -7.20 -9.43
CA PRO A 33 0.07 -7.06 -8.02
C PRO A 33 -1.11 -7.33 -7.07
N GLU A 34 -2.34 -7.17 -7.54
CA GLU A 34 -3.55 -7.42 -6.75
C GLU A 34 -3.75 -8.93 -6.56
N MET A 35 -3.56 -9.71 -7.63
CA MET A 35 -3.54 -11.17 -7.54
C MET A 35 -2.37 -11.66 -6.68
N ALA A 36 -1.17 -11.08 -6.83
CA ALA A 36 -0.02 -11.44 -5.99
C ALA A 36 -0.30 -11.17 -4.50
N CYS A 37 -0.93 -10.04 -4.18
CA CYS A 37 -1.36 -9.74 -2.81
C CYS A 37 -2.36 -10.78 -2.30
N ARG A 38 -3.40 -11.09 -3.08
CA ARG A 38 -4.42 -12.08 -2.73
C ARG A 38 -3.84 -13.48 -2.50
N LEU A 39 -2.86 -13.91 -3.28
CA LEU A 39 -2.21 -15.21 -3.09
C LEU A 39 -1.41 -15.29 -1.79
N LEU A 40 -0.81 -14.17 -1.38
CA LEU A 40 -0.01 -14.11 -0.15
C LEU A 40 -0.86 -13.96 1.11
N THR A 41 -1.89 -13.13 1.06
CA THR A 41 -2.67 -12.74 2.24
C THR A 41 -3.98 -13.51 2.36
N GLY A 42 -4.47 -14.08 1.25
CA GLY A 42 -5.82 -14.64 1.14
C GLY A 42 -6.92 -13.57 1.07
N GLU A 43 -6.57 -12.29 1.16
CA GLU A 43 -7.50 -11.17 1.20
C GLU A 43 -7.60 -10.47 -0.16
N SER A 44 -8.80 -10.01 -0.50
CA SER A 44 -8.99 -9.13 -1.66
C SER A 44 -8.78 -7.68 -1.26
N LEU A 45 -8.29 -6.87 -2.19
CA LEU A 45 -8.16 -5.44 -1.97
C LEU A 45 -9.55 -4.82 -1.72
N PRO A 46 -9.65 -3.84 -0.80
CA PRO A 46 -10.86 -3.06 -0.60
C PRO A 46 -11.30 -2.31 -1.86
N ASP A 47 -12.59 -2.02 -1.95
CA ASP A 47 -13.13 -1.14 -2.98
C ASP A 47 -12.41 0.22 -3.00
N GLY A 48 -11.98 0.65 -4.17
CA GLY A 48 -11.27 1.92 -4.37
C GLY A 48 -9.76 1.86 -4.13
N ILE A 49 -9.23 0.75 -3.60
CA ILE A 49 -7.79 0.51 -3.50
C ILE A 49 -7.29 -0.17 -4.77
N ARG A 50 -6.14 0.26 -5.27
CA ARG A 50 -5.46 -0.36 -6.41
C ARG A 50 -3.98 -0.50 -6.14
N MET A 51 -3.35 -1.51 -6.74
CA MET A 51 -1.91 -1.70 -6.63
C MET A 51 -1.24 -1.61 -7.99
N SER A 52 -0.03 -1.04 -8.02
CA SER A 52 0.82 -1.01 -9.20
C SER A 52 2.23 -1.43 -8.82
N ALA A 53 2.86 -2.26 -9.64
CA ALA A 53 4.21 -2.72 -9.43
C ALA A 53 5.15 -2.22 -10.54
N ARG A 54 6.42 -2.01 -10.18
CA ARG A 54 7.48 -1.62 -11.12
C ARG A 54 8.77 -2.36 -10.78
N ASP A 55 9.43 -2.89 -11.80
CA ASP A 55 10.76 -3.48 -11.64
C ASP A 55 11.80 -2.36 -11.65
N HIS A 56 12.60 -2.27 -10.59
CA HIS A 56 13.74 -1.38 -10.49
C HIS A 56 15.08 -2.12 -10.74
N GLY A 57 15.03 -3.34 -11.27
CA GLY A 57 16.23 -4.12 -11.62
C GLY A 57 16.97 -4.58 -10.36
N PRO A 58 18.24 -4.19 -10.16
CA PRO A 58 19.03 -4.62 -8.99
C PRO A 58 18.47 -4.09 -7.66
N ASP A 59 17.72 -2.98 -7.69
CA ASP A 59 17.08 -2.40 -6.50
C ASP A 59 15.79 -3.16 -6.10
N GLY A 60 15.37 -4.14 -6.90
CA GLY A 60 14.25 -5.03 -6.60
C GLY A 60 12.90 -4.55 -7.15
N LEU A 61 11.83 -5.07 -6.55
CA LEU A 61 10.45 -4.77 -6.95
C LEU A 61 9.91 -3.61 -6.11
N ASP A 62 9.38 -2.57 -6.76
CA ASP A 62 8.61 -1.54 -6.09
C ASP A 62 7.11 -1.74 -6.29
N ILE A 63 6.33 -1.48 -5.23
CA ILE A 63 4.87 -1.61 -5.24
C ILE A 63 4.28 -0.38 -4.58
N VAL A 64 3.36 0.25 -5.30
CA VAL A 64 2.63 1.44 -4.87
C VAL A 64 1.17 1.07 -4.68
N VAL A 65 0.61 1.46 -3.54
CA VAL A 65 -0.81 1.28 -3.21
C VAL A 65 -1.52 2.63 -3.37
N HIS A 66 -2.56 2.67 -4.19
CA HIS A 66 -3.36 3.86 -4.49
C HIS A 66 -4.69 3.79 -3.75
N GLY A 67 -5.25 4.96 -3.43
CA GLY A 67 -6.58 5.06 -2.81
C GLY A 67 -6.59 4.93 -1.29
N LEU A 68 -5.43 4.76 -0.66
CA LEU A 68 -5.29 4.89 0.79
C LEU A 68 -5.47 6.38 1.15
N GLN A 69 -6.59 6.70 1.79
CA GLN A 69 -6.71 8.00 2.46
C GLN A 69 -5.91 7.91 3.75
N GLU A 70 -4.84 8.69 3.85
CA GLU A 70 -4.36 9.11 5.16
C GLU A 70 -5.53 9.86 5.81
N THR A 71 -6.27 9.20 6.69
CA THR A 71 -7.13 9.92 7.61
C THR A 71 -6.21 10.68 8.54
N TRP A 72 -5.80 11.88 8.13
CA TRP A 72 -5.27 12.84 9.06
C TRP A 72 -6.36 13.01 10.11
N PRO A 73 -6.06 12.88 11.42
CA PRO A 73 -7.02 13.31 12.41
C PRO A 73 -7.28 14.78 12.09
N THR A 74 -8.50 15.09 11.65
CA THR A 74 -9.02 16.45 11.64
C THR A 74 -9.13 16.85 13.10
N GLY A 75 -7.99 17.09 13.74
CA GLY A 75 -7.92 17.86 14.96
C GLY A 75 -8.51 19.19 14.56
N GLU A 76 -9.70 19.47 15.07
CA GLU A 76 -10.31 20.77 15.02
C GLU A 76 -9.20 21.77 15.34
N LEU A 77 -8.81 22.58 14.34
CA LEU A 77 -7.98 23.74 14.59
C LEU A 77 -8.84 24.61 15.50
N GLY A 78 -8.63 24.46 16.81
CA GLY A 78 -9.12 25.37 17.82
C GLY A 78 -8.78 26.75 17.31
N SER A 79 -9.82 27.46 16.88
CA SER A 79 -9.73 28.83 16.45
C SER A 79 -9.53 29.63 17.73
N ASP A 80 -8.32 29.58 18.29
CA ASP A 80 -7.98 30.39 19.44
C ASP A 80 -7.95 31.83 18.94
N GLU A 81 -9.03 32.54 19.26
CA GLU A 81 -9.20 33.97 19.14
C GLU A 81 -7.92 34.69 19.59
N ALA A 82 -7.14 35.19 18.63
CA ALA A 82 -6.23 36.28 18.90
C ALA A 82 -7.06 37.58 19.01
N THR A 83 -7.70 37.78 20.17
CA THR A 83 -8.11 39.11 20.60
C THR A 83 -6.82 39.88 20.92
N LEU A 84 -6.43 40.82 20.04
CA LEU A 84 -5.44 41.83 20.36
C LEU A 84 -6.15 42.96 21.12
N ASP A 85 -5.76 43.16 22.39
CA ASP A 85 -5.95 44.40 23.15
C ASP A 85 -4.84 45.41 22.78
#